data_AF-A0A7X4KW33-F1
#
_entry.id   AF-A0A7X4KW33-F1
#
_cell.length_a   1.000
_cell.length_b   1.000
_cell.length_c   1.000
_cell.angle_alpha   90.00
_cell.angle_beta   90.00
_cell.angle_gamma   90.00
#
_symmetry.space_group_name_H-M   'P 1'
#
loop_
_entity.id
_entity.type
_entity.pdbx_description
1 polymer ?
#
loop_
_entity_poly.entity_id
_entity_poly.type
_entity_poly.pdbx_seq_one_letter_code
_entity_poly.pdbx_strand_id
1 'polypeptide(L)'
;MRNVGLLLVLTALATVLAVLGRVSADADHETLADSLAAIADSRGLYGLGGGGRLVSGLTLIAAGWFLFGAAGDGGRGRAAVVPLLFAVSGALTACSGALAVSLAAAPREWMDVAGLERVALSHQEATVWLRRFTGAAGFAVAGLALIVVAGRQRRAGGTLERIAPASALLGLAIQFVWLDAATTVHMVTGTLFVAWLVVGGGMLLKGRAWIPD
;
A
#
# COMPACT_ATOMS: atom_id res chain seq x y z
N MET A 1 -0.93 15.33 15.99
CA MET A 1 -1.24 15.31 14.54
C MET A 1 -0.04 15.54 13.61
N ARG A 2 0.95 16.37 13.94
CA ARG A 2 2.13 16.63 13.06
C ARG A 2 2.91 15.36 12.66
N ASN A 3 3.11 14.43 13.60
CA ASN A 3 3.80 13.15 13.33
C ASN A 3 3.04 12.28 12.31
N VAL A 4 1.71 12.21 12.44
CA VAL A 4 0.85 11.53 11.46
C VAL A 4 1.01 12.17 10.08
N GLY A 5 0.99 13.51 10.01
CA GLY A 5 1.18 14.23 8.76
C GLY A 5 2.51 13.90 8.06
N LEU A 6 3.61 13.85 8.83
CA LEU A 6 4.92 13.45 8.31
C LEU A 6 4.91 12.00 7.82
N LEU A 7 4.32 11.08 8.59
CA LEU A 7 4.26 9.67 8.23
C LEU A 7 3.43 9.41 6.97
N LEU A 8 2.35 10.17 6.74
CA LEU A 8 1.58 10.07 5.50
C LEU A 8 2.37 10.57 4.29
N VAL A 9 3.15 11.65 4.43
CA VAL A 9 4.03 12.14 3.36
C VAL A 9 5.15 11.14 3.07
N LEU A 10 5.76 10.55 4.11
CA LEU A 10 6.77 9.50 3.95
C LEU A 10 6.18 8.25 3.28
N THR A 11 4.95 7.87 3.65
CA THR A 11 4.20 6.79 2.98
C THR A 11 4.03 7.09 1.50
N ALA A 12 3.70 8.34 1.15
CA ALA A 12 3.52 8.75 -0.24
C ALA A 12 4.83 8.63 -1.04
N LEU A 13 5.95 9.13 -0.50
CA LEU A 13 7.27 9.01 -1.14
C LEU A 13 7.69 7.55 -1.32
N ALA A 14 7.50 6.72 -0.30
CA ALA A 14 7.81 5.29 -0.36
C ALA A 14 6.92 4.55 -1.37
N THR A 15 5.66 4.97 -1.50
CA THR A 15 4.72 4.43 -2.50
C THR A 15 5.13 4.81 -3.93
N VAL A 16 5.67 6.02 -4.16
CA VAL A 16 6.23 6.40 -5.46
C VAL A 16 7.39 5.47 -5.84
N LEU A 17 8.32 5.20 -4.90
CA LEU A 17 9.41 4.25 -5.13
C LEU A 17 8.89 2.84 -5.42
N ALA A 18 7.86 2.41 -4.69
CA ALA A 18 7.19 1.12 -4.92
C ALA A 18 6.63 0.99 -6.34
N VAL A 19 5.95 2.03 -6.82
CA VAL A 19 5.35 2.06 -8.16
C VAL A 19 6.43 2.12 -9.24
N LEU A 20 7.40 3.03 -9.12
CA LEU A 20 8.48 3.18 -10.11
C LEU A 20 9.32 1.91 -10.24
N GLY A 21 9.71 1.30 -9.11
CA GLY A 21 10.46 0.05 -9.11
C GLY A 21 9.69 -1.09 -9.75
N ARG A 22 8.38 -1.19 -9.50
CA ARG A 22 7.52 -2.24 -10.07
C ARG A 22 7.27 -2.07 -11.57
N VAL A 23 6.94 -0.86 -12.01
CA VAL A 23 6.73 -0.55 -13.44
C VAL A 23 8.02 -0.79 -14.23
N SER A 24 9.17 -0.40 -13.68
CA SER A 24 10.46 -0.57 -14.35
C SER A 24 10.94 -2.04 -14.35
N ALA A 25 10.44 -2.85 -13.42
CA ALA A 25 10.77 -4.27 -13.33
C ALA A 25 9.88 -5.17 -14.20
N ASP A 26 8.75 -4.66 -14.69
CA ASP A 26 7.73 -5.38 -15.47
C ASP A 26 7.38 -6.78 -14.92
N ALA A 27 7.40 -6.92 -13.59
CA ALA A 27 7.49 -8.22 -12.92
C ALA A 27 6.16 -9.00 -12.78
N ASP A 28 5.08 -8.53 -13.39
CA ASP A 28 3.76 -9.17 -13.27
C ASP A 28 3.24 -9.61 -14.64
N HIS A 29 3.41 -10.91 -14.91
CA HIS A 29 2.90 -11.57 -16.10
C HIS A 29 1.82 -12.59 -15.74
N GLU A 30 1.08 -13.05 -16.76
CA GLU A 30 0.03 -14.07 -16.61
C GLU A 30 0.59 -15.39 -16.07
N THR A 31 1.77 -15.79 -16.54
CA THR A 31 2.44 -16.99 -16.04
C THR A 31 3.41 -16.66 -14.90
N LEU A 32 3.57 -17.63 -14.00
CA LEU A 32 4.55 -17.55 -12.92
C LEU A 32 5.98 -17.57 -13.48
N ALA A 33 6.24 -18.40 -14.49
CA ALA A 33 7.55 -18.53 -15.10
C ALA A 33 8.04 -17.20 -15.69
N ASP A 34 7.18 -16.51 -16.44
CA ASP A 34 7.49 -15.20 -17.03
C ASP A 34 7.71 -14.16 -15.93
N SER A 35 6.88 -14.17 -14.88
CA SER A 35 7.05 -13.27 -13.73
C SER A 35 8.39 -13.46 -13.03
N LEU A 36 8.83 -14.72 -12.84
CA LEU A 36 10.11 -15.03 -12.20
C LEU A 36 11.30 -14.65 -13.09
N ALA A 37 11.21 -14.90 -14.40
CA ALA A 37 12.23 -14.47 -15.37
C ALA A 37 12.39 -12.93 -15.36
N ALA A 38 11.29 -12.19 -15.45
CA ALA A 38 11.30 -10.72 -15.38
C ALA A 38 11.90 -10.19 -14.06
N ILE A 39 11.59 -10.82 -12.93
CA ILE A 39 12.21 -10.49 -11.63
C ILE A 39 13.72 -10.77 -11.65
N ALA A 40 14.16 -11.88 -12.23
CA ALA A 40 15.58 -12.25 -12.31
C ALA A 40 16.39 -11.27 -13.17
N ASP A 41 15.79 -10.72 -14.22
CA ASP A 41 16.41 -9.75 -15.12
C ASP A 41 16.44 -8.33 -14.54
N SER A 42 15.50 -8.01 -13.64
CA SER A 42 15.31 -6.66 -13.08
C SER A 42 15.42 -6.58 -11.55
N ARG A 43 16.16 -7.51 -10.92
CA ARG A 43 16.25 -7.69 -9.45
C ARG A 43 16.43 -6.41 -8.64
N GLY A 44 17.29 -5.50 -9.10
CA GLY A 44 17.54 -4.23 -8.41
C GLY A 44 16.31 -3.34 -8.36
N LEU A 45 15.58 -3.24 -9.47
CA LEU A 45 14.36 -2.43 -9.59
C LEU A 45 13.20 -3.10 -8.85
N TYR A 46 13.07 -4.43 -8.97
CA TYR A 46 12.07 -5.19 -8.22
C TYR A 46 12.29 -5.09 -6.71
N GLY A 47 13.54 -5.19 -6.26
CA GLY A 47 13.94 -5.02 -4.86
C GLY A 47 13.72 -3.60 -4.34
N LEU A 48 14.00 -2.58 -5.15
CA LEU A 48 13.67 -1.19 -4.84
C LEU A 48 12.15 -0.98 -4.70
N GLY A 49 11.36 -1.57 -5.60
CA GLY A 49 9.91 -1.59 -5.51
C GLY A 49 9.41 -2.27 -4.22
N GLY A 50 10.00 -3.41 -3.86
CA GLY A 50 9.74 -4.12 -2.61
C GLY A 50 10.11 -3.30 -1.36
N GLY A 51 11.27 -2.66 -1.37
CA GLY A 51 11.74 -1.77 -0.30
C GLY A 51 10.81 -0.57 -0.10
N GLY A 52 10.36 0.06 -1.19
CA GLY A 52 9.34 1.12 -1.15
C GLY A 52 8.04 0.64 -0.49
N ARG A 53 7.55 -0.56 -0.85
CA ARG A 53 6.35 -1.14 -0.20
C ARG A 53 6.59 -1.39 1.28
N LEU A 54 7.74 -1.96 1.65
CA LEU A 54 8.08 -2.22 3.06
C LEU A 54 8.05 -0.94 3.87
N VAL A 55 8.76 0.10 3.42
CA VAL A 55 8.80 1.40 4.10
C VAL A 55 7.40 2.02 4.18
N SER A 56 6.63 2.01 3.09
CA SER A 56 5.26 2.55 3.08
C SER A 56 4.33 1.83 4.07
N GLY A 57 4.48 0.51 4.21
CA GLY A 57 3.72 -0.29 5.16
C GLY A 57 4.08 0.06 6.60
N LEU A 58 5.36 0.16 6.91
CA LEU A 58 5.85 0.54 8.24
C LEU A 58 5.42 1.96 8.64
N THR A 59 5.46 2.92 7.71
CA THR A 59 5.00 4.29 7.99
C THR A 59 3.49 4.36 8.18
N LEU A 60 2.70 3.51 7.50
CA LEU A 60 1.26 3.39 7.73
C LEU A 60 0.93 2.76 9.09
N ILE A 61 1.66 1.73 9.51
CA ILE A 61 1.53 1.15 10.86
C ILE A 61 1.79 2.23 11.91
N ALA A 62 2.89 2.97 11.77
CA ALA A 62 3.23 4.05 12.68
C ALA A 62 2.15 5.15 12.67
N ALA A 63 1.64 5.54 11.49
CA ALA A 63 0.59 6.54 11.38
C ALA A 63 -0.71 6.08 12.08
N GLY A 64 -1.09 4.81 11.88
CA GLY A 64 -2.19 4.17 12.59
C GLY A 64 -1.99 4.20 14.11
N TRP A 65 -0.80 3.85 14.60
CA TRP A 65 -0.46 3.91 16.02
C TRP A 65 -0.63 5.32 16.62
N PHE A 66 -0.07 6.35 15.97
CA PHE A 66 -0.20 7.73 16.43
C PHE A 66 -1.65 8.24 16.38
N LEU A 67 -2.42 7.83 15.39
CA LEU A 67 -3.85 8.14 15.31
C LEU A 67 -4.65 7.42 16.40
N PHE A 68 -4.27 6.20 16.75
CA PHE A 68 -4.90 5.44 17.83
C PHE A 68 -4.64 6.08 19.19
N GLY A 69 -3.40 6.49 19.48
CA GLY A 69 -3.04 7.22 20.70
C GLY A 69 -3.82 8.53 20.83
N ALA A 70 -3.97 9.29 19.74
CA ALA A 70 -4.77 10.52 19.73
C ALA A 70 -6.27 10.29 19.96
N ALA A 71 -6.81 9.11 19.59
CA ALA A 71 -8.21 8.76 19.81
C ALA A 71 -8.50 8.28 21.25
N GLY A 72 -7.48 7.76 21.95
CA GLY A 72 -7.58 7.25 23.32
C GLY A 72 -7.89 8.32 24.36
N ASP A 73 -7.43 9.55 24.15
CA ASP A 73 -7.62 10.67 25.08
C ASP A 73 -9.06 11.24 25.08
N GLY A 74 -9.94 10.79 24.16
CA GLY A 74 -11.30 11.33 23.95
C GLY A 74 -12.47 10.35 24.17
N GLY A 75 -12.22 9.10 24.59
CA GLY A 75 -13.27 8.18 25.06
C GLY A 75 -14.28 7.66 24.05
N ARG A 76 -13.95 7.49 22.75
CA ARG A 76 -14.92 7.04 21.72
C ARG A 76 -14.40 5.88 20.88
N GLY A 77 -14.89 4.66 21.15
CA GLY A 77 -14.53 3.43 20.40
C GLY A 77 -14.81 3.44 18.88
N ARG A 78 -15.60 4.40 18.36
CA ARG A 78 -15.81 4.59 16.91
C ARG A 78 -14.66 5.33 16.21
N ALA A 79 -13.83 6.06 16.96
CA ALA A 79 -12.67 6.79 16.42
C ALA A 79 -11.53 5.84 15.98
N ALA A 80 -11.46 4.62 16.54
CA ALA A 80 -10.38 3.65 16.33
C ALA A 80 -10.37 2.93 14.97
N VAL A 81 -11.47 2.97 14.20
CA VAL A 81 -11.60 2.17 12.96
C VAL A 81 -10.59 2.59 11.88
N VAL A 82 -10.45 3.88 11.59
CA VAL A 82 -9.47 4.38 10.60
C VAL A 82 -8.01 4.04 11.00
N PRO A 83 -7.56 4.32 12.24
CA PRO A 83 -6.25 3.90 12.72
C PRO A 83 -5.98 2.40 12.52
N LEU A 84 -6.95 1.55 12.87
CA LEU A 84 -6.83 0.10 12.74
C LEU A 84 -6.71 -0.33 11.27
N LEU A 85 -7.55 0.22 10.39
CA LEU A 85 -7.50 -0.10 8.96
C LEU A 85 -6.15 0.33 8.35
N PHE A 86 -5.60 1.49 8.75
CA PHE A 86 -4.26 1.88 8.33
C PHE A 86 -3.18 0.93 8.85
N ALA A 87 -3.26 0.48 10.11
CA ALA A 87 -2.31 -0.46 10.66
C ALA A 87 -2.37 -1.83 9.97
N VAL A 88 -3.56 -2.36 9.73
CA VAL A 88 -3.76 -3.65 9.02
C VAL A 88 -3.29 -3.55 7.57
N SER A 89 -3.67 -2.48 6.86
CA SER A 89 -3.20 -2.23 5.50
C SER A 89 -1.66 -2.11 5.46
N GLY A 90 -1.08 -1.39 6.42
CA GLY A 90 0.36 -1.23 6.56
C GLY A 90 1.07 -2.55 6.82
N ALA A 91 0.55 -3.42 7.70
CA ALA A 91 1.11 -4.74 7.98
C ALA A 91 1.12 -5.65 6.74
N LEU A 92 0.01 -5.69 6.02
CA LEU A 92 -0.12 -6.47 4.78
C LEU A 92 0.81 -5.93 3.67
N THR A 93 0.92 -4.61 3.55
CA THR A 93 1.81 -3.95 2.59
C THR A 93 3.28 -4.19 2.94
N ALA A 94 3.64 -4.13 4.23
CA ALA A 94 4.98 -4.43 4.71
C ALA A 94 5.36 -5.89 4.47
N CYS A 95 4.44 -6.83 4.73
CA CYS A 95 4.63 -8.25 4.44
C CYS A 95 4.85 -8.48 2.93
N SER A 96 4.01 -7.89 2.07
CA SER A 96 4.17 -7.95 0.62
C SER A 96 5.51 -7.38 0.16
N GLY A 97 5.95 -6.26 0.74
CA GLY A 97 7.24 -5.64 0.48
C GLY A 97 8.42 -6.51 0.91
N ALA A 98 8.37 -7.08 2.11
CA ALA A 98 9.40 -7.98 2.62
C ALA A 98 9.55 -9.22 1.73
N LEU A 99 8.44 -9.83 1.29
CA LEU A 99 8.46 -10.96 0.35
C LEU A 99 9.06 -10.57 -1.00
N ALA A 100 8.77 -9.37 -1.51
CA ALA A 100 9.36 -8.87 -2.74
C ALA A 100 10.88 -8.65 -2.62
N VAL A 101 11.35 -8.10 -1.48
CA VAL A 101 12.79 -7.95 -1.20
C VAL A 101 13.46 -9.32 -1.08
N SER A 102 12.83 -10.29 -0.40
CA SER A 102 13.35 -11.66 -0.31
C SER A 102 13.47 -12.33 -1.68
N LEU A 103 12.47 -12.17 -2.55
CA LEU A 103 12.52 -12.66 -3.93
C LEU A 103 13.63 -11.97 -4.74
N ALA A 104 13.79 -10.65 -4.59
CA ALA A 104 14.88 -9.90 -5.24
C ALA A 104 16.27 -10.33 -4.74
N ALA A 105 16.38 -10.78 -3.50
CA ALA A 105 17.62 -11.25 -2.88
C ALA A 105 17.91 -12.75 -3.14
N ALA A 106 16.92 -13.54 -3.53
CA ALA A 106 17.08 -14.98 -3.77
C ALA A 106 18.15 -15.30 -4.82
N PRO A 107 18.89 -16.43 -4.72
CA PRO A 107 19.85 -16.86 -5.74
C PRO A 107 19.22 -16.91 -7.14
N ARG A 108 19.98 -16.60 -8.21
CA ARG A 108 19.43 -16.64 -9.59
C ARG A 108 18.90 -18.01 -9.98
N GLU A 109 19.55 -19.06 -9.48
CA GLU A 109 19.17 -20.47 -9.65
C GLU A 109 17.76 -20.77 -9.10
N TRP A 110 17.25 -19.93 -8.20
CA TRP A 110 15.88 -20.05 -7.68
C TRP A 110 14.83 -19.46 -8.63
N MET A 111 15.23 -18.76 -9.69
CA MET A 111 14.33 -18.23 -10.71
C MET A 111 14.44 -18.97 -12.04
N ASP A 112 15.31 -19.98 -12.11
CA ASP A 112 15.52 -20.81 -13.29
C ASP A 112 14.56 -22.02 -13.28
N VAL A 113 13.44 -21.88 -14.01
CA VAL A 113 12.35 -22.87 -14.03
C VAL A 113 12.77 -24.19 -14.69
N ALA A 114 13.86 -24.19 -15.47
CA ALA A 114 14.33 -25.35 -16.23
C ALA A 114 15.04 -26.42 -15.38
N GLY A 115 15.39 -26.14 -14.11
CA GLY A 115 16.21 -27.02 -13.27
C GLY A 115 15.64 -27.43 -11.92
N LEU A 116 14.38 -27.10 -11.60
CA LEU A 116 13.86 -27.22 -10.22
C LEU A 116 13.16 -28.56 -9.94
N GLU A 117 13.68 -29.31 -8.96
CA GLU A 117 12.94 -30.37 -8.28
C GLU A 117 11.64 -29.80 -7.65
N ARG A 118 10.54 -30.56 -7.70
CA ARG A 118 9.17 -30.14 -7.28
C ARG A 118 9.08 -29.45 -5.91
N VAL A 119 10.02 -29.70 -4.99
CA VAL A 119 10.01 -29.15 -3.62
C VAL A 119 10.41 -27.66 -3.60
N ALA A 120 11.39 -27.23 -4.40
CA ALA A 120 11.85 -25.84 -4.44
C ALA A 120 10.84 -24.90 -5.14
N LEU A 121 10.14 -25.41 -6.15
CA LEU A 121 9.02 -24.72 -6.82
C LEU A 121 7.90 -24.35 -5.83
N SER A 122 7.57 -25.24 -4.89
CA SER A 122 6.46 -25.00 -3.95
C SER A 122 6.69 -23.81 -3.01
N HIS A 123 7.94 -23.56 -2.58
CA HIS A 123 8.26 -22.44 -1.70
C HIS A 123 8.26 -21.09 -2.44
N GLN A 124 8.74 -21.08 -3.68
CA GLN A 124 8.77 -19.91 -4.54
C GLN A 124 7.36 -19.53 -4.98
N GLU A 125 6.57 -20.51 -5.42
CA GLU A 125 5.15 -20.37 -5.69
C GLU A 125 4.41 -19.80 -4.49
N ALA A 126 4.59 -20.39 -3.30
CA ALA A 126 3.98 -19.91 -2.07
C ALA A 126 4.38 -18.45 -1.76
N THR A 127 5.65 -18.09 -1.97
CA THR A 127 6.15 -16.72 -1.75
C THR A 127 5.53 -15.72 -2.72
N VAL A 128 5.44 -16.06 -4.01
CA VAL A 128 4.82 -15.20 -5.03
C VAL A 128 3.31 -15.06 -4.78
N TRP A 129 2.63 -16.15 -4.45
CA TRP A 129 1.21 -16.15 -4.08
C TRP A 129 0.94 -15.33 -2.84
N LEU A 130 1.70 -15.55 -1.76
CA LEU A 130 1.55 -14.81 -0.51
C LEU A 130 1.82 -13.31 -0.72
N ARG A 131 2.84 -12.95 -1.52
CA ARG A 131 3.13 -11.56 -1.89
C ARG A 131 1.95 -10.93 -2.63
N ARG A 132 1.38 -11.63 -3.62
CA ARG A 132 0.22 -11.15 -4.40
C ARG A 132 -1.00 -10.98 -3.48
N PHE A 133 -1.31 -11.99 -2.67
CA PHE A 133 -2.44 -11.98 -1.74
C PHE A 133 -2.32 -10.87 -0.70
N THR A 134 -1.19 -10.77 0.01
CA THR A 134 -0.96 -9.72 1.01
C THR A 134 -0.98 -8.33 0.39
N GLY A 135 -0.43 -8.18 -0.83
CA GLY A 135 -0.53 -6.95 -1.60
C GLY A 135 -1.98 -6.57 -1.88
N ALA A 136 -2.79 -7.51 -2.37
CA ALA A 136 -4.19 -7.28 -2.71
C ALA A 136 -5.04 -6.96 -1.47
N ALA A 137 -4.91 -7.75 -0.42
CA ALA A 137 -5.59 -7.53 0.85
C ALA A 137 -5.19 -6.19 1.47
N GLY A 138 -3.91 -5.81 1.43
CA GLY A 138 -3.42 -4.53 1.94
C GLY A 138 -4.06 -3.33 1.26
N PHE A 139 -4.19 -3.36 -0.08
CA PHE A 139 -4.89 -2.34 -0.83
C PHE A 139 -6.39 -2.32 -0.55
N ALA A 140 -7.04 -3.49 -0.48
CA ALA A 140 -8.46 -3.56 -0.17
C ALA A 140 -8.77 -2.89 1.18
N VAL A 141 -7.96 -3.16 2.19
CA VAL A 141 -8.07 -2.52 3.51
C VAL A 141 -7.79 -1.00 3.44
N ALA A 142 -6.82 -0.55 2.64
CA ALA A 142 -6.57 0.88 2.43
C ALA A 142 -7.78 1.58 1.80
N GLY A 143 -8.40 0.95 0.79
CA GLY A 143 -9.60 1.48 0.15
C GLY A 143 -10.79 1.56 1.10
N LEU A 144 -10.97 0.55 1.96
CA LEU A 144 -11.97 0.61 3.04
C LEU A 144 -11.68 1.76 4.01
N ALA A 145 -10.41 1.98 4.37
CA ALA A 145 -10.03 3.10 5.23
C ALA A 145 -10.44 4.45 4.63
N LEU A 146 -10.22 4.65 3.32
CA LEU A 146 -10.62 5.87 2.61
C LEU A 146 -12.13 6.07 2.56
N ILE A 147 -12.92 5.00 2.38
CA ILE A 147 -14.38 5.06 2.43
C ILE A 147 -14.85 5.47 3.84
N VAL A 148 -14.25 4.92 4.89
CA VAL A 148 -14.56 5.31 6.27
C VAL A 148 -14.17 6.78 6.51
N VAL A 149 -12.99 7.20 6.05
CA VAL A 149 -12.54 8.60 6.15
C VAL A 149 -13.50 9.54 5.42
N ALA A 150 -13.98 9.17 4.22
CA ALA A 150 -14.98 9.95 3.49
C ALA A 150 -16.26 10.12 4.30
N GLY A 151 -16.74 9.06 4.96
CA GLY A 151 -17.90 9.12 5.85
C GLY A 151 -17.69 10.12 7.00
N ARG A 152 -16.50 10.16 7.59
CA ARG A 152 -16.16 11.15 8.65
C ARG A 152 -16.04 12.57 8.08
N GLN A 153 -15.39 12.73 6.92
CA GLN A 153 -15.25 14.01 6.23
C GLN A 153 -16.61 14.63 5.88
N ARG A 154 -17.59 13.83 5.43
CA ARG A 154 -18.97 14.31 5.20
C ARG A 154 -19.62 14.85 6.47
N ARG A 155 -19.44 14.16 7.60
CA ARG A 155 -20.05 14.56 8.88
C ARG A 155 -19.41 15.82 9.47
N ALA A 156 -18.14 16.07 9.21
CA ALA A 156 -17.44 17.26 9.68
C ALA A 156 -17.86 18.56 8.98
N GLY A 157 -18.48 18.46 7.79
CA GLY A 157 -18.97 19.62 7.05
C GLY A 157 -17.87 20.49 6.40
N GLY A 158 -18.30 21.61 5.83
CA GLY A 158 -17.41 22.66 5.32
C GLY A 158 -16.51 22.20 4.16
N THR A 159 -15.21 22.48 4.25
CA THR A 159 -14.26 22.08 3.19
C THR A 159 -14.04 20.57 3.15
N LEU A 160 -14.15 19.88 4.29
CA LEU A 160 -13.96 18.42 4.37
C LEU A 160 -15.11 17.66 3.68
N GLU A 161 -16.33 18.17 3.75
CA GLU A 161 -17.46 17.59 3.05
C GLU A 161 -17.26 17.60 1.53
N ARG A 162 -16.65 18.66 0.98
CA ARG A 162 -16.39 18.80 -0.47
C ARG A 162 -15.38 17.80 -1.00
N ILE A 163 -14.42 17.37 -0.17
CA ILE A 163 -13.40 16.39 -0.57
C ILE A 163 -13.83 14.94 -0.31
N ALA A 164 -14.86 14.72 0.50
CA ALA A 164 -15.31 13.38 0.85
C ALA A 164 -15.71 12.50 -0.36
N PRO A 165 -16.37 13.02 -1.41
CA PRO A 165 -16.61 12.24 -2.63
C PRO A 165 -15.31 11.75 -3.28
N ALA A 166 -14.26 12.57 -3.31
CA ALA A 166 -12.97 12.17 -3.87
C ALA A 166 -12.33 11.04 -3.05
N SER A 167 -12.34 11.14 -1.72
CA SER A 167 -11.88 10.07 -0.82
C SER A 167 -12.66 8.77 -1.03
N ALA A 168 -13.99 8.85 -1.16
CA ALA A 168 -14.84 7.66 -1.37
C ALA A 168 -14.59 7.01 -2.74
N LEU A 169 -14.54 7.80 -3.81
CA LEU A 169 -14.28 7.31 -5.17
C LEU A 169 -12.90 6.68 -5.27
N LEU A 170 -11.88 7.29 -4.67
CA LEU A 170 -10.54 6.72 -4.60
C LEU A 170 -10.54 5.41 -3.81
N GLY A 171 -11.23 5.35 -2.67
CA GLY A 171 -11.36 4.14 -1.86
C GLY A 171 -12.05 2.99 -2.60
N LEU A 172 -13.06 3.31 -3.42
CA LEU A 172 -13.69 2.35 -4.34
C LEU A 172 -12.71 1.93 -5.44
N ALA A 173 -12.08 2.88 -6.13
CA ALA A 173 -11.14 2.62 -7.23
C ALA A 173 -10.01 1.67 -6.81
N ILE A 174 -9.49 1.82 -5.59
CA ILE A 174 -8.44 0.94 -5.03
C ILE A 174 -8.88 -0.53 -4.95
N GLN A 175 -10.17 -0.82 -4.76
CA GLN A 175 -10.68 -2.20 -4.75
C GLN A 175 -10.54 -2.87 -6.12
N PHE A 176 -10.60 -2.09 -7.20
CA PHE A 176 -10.57 -2.57 -8.58
C PHE A 176 -9.15 -2.63 -9.17
N VAL A 177 -8.13 -2.18 -8.42
CA VAL A 177 -6.72 -2.19 -8.86
C VAL A 177 -6.18 -3.60 -9.17
N TRP A 178 -6.90 -4.64 -8.75
CA TRP A 178 -6.56 -6.05 -8.97
C TRP A 178 -7.49 -6.79 -9.93
N LEU A 179 -8.56 -6.14 -10.41
CA LEU A 179 -9.57 -6.77 -11.27
C LEU A 179 -9.22 -6.74 -12.75
N ASP A 180 -8.22 -5.96 -13.14
CA ASP A 180 -7.71 -5.96 -14.50
C ASP A 180 -6.20 -5.67 -14.50
N ALA A 181 -5.45 -6.37 -15.34
CA ALA A 181 -4.02 -6.17 -15.56
C ALA A 181 -3.71 -4.85 -16.29
N ALA A 182 -4.70 -3.95 -16.40
CA ALA A 182 -4.53 -2.63 -16.98
C ALA A 182 -3.62 -1.78 -16.09
N THR A 183 -2.32 -1.80 -16.42
CA THR A 183 -1.25 -0.93 -15.89
C THR A 183 -1.71 0.52 -15.69
N THR A 184 -2.57 1.02 -16.59
CA THR A 184 -3.17 2.36 -16.52
C THR A 184 -4.03 2.59 -15.27
N VAL A 185 -4.91 1.65 -14.90
CA VAL A 185 -5.78 1.81 -13.71
C VAL A 185 -4.95 1.78 -12.42
N HIS A 186 -3.93 0.91 -12.39
CA HIS A 186 -2.98 0.84 -11.29
C HIS A 186 -2.19 2.16 -11.14
N MET A 187 -1.71 2.71 -12.27
CA MET A 187 -0.96 3.98 -12.29
C MET A 187 -1.83 5.18 -11.89
N VAL A 188 -3.03 5.31 -12.46
CA VAL A 188 -3.93 6.43 -12.16
C VAL A 188 -4.37 6.38 -10.70
N THR A 189 -4.85 5.21 -10.24
CA THR A 189 -5.32 5.05 -8.87
C THR A 189 -4.18 5.21 -7.86
N GLY A 190 -3.00 4.66 -8.16
CA GLY A 190 -1.80 4.84 -7.35
C GLY A 190 -1.37 6.30 -7.25
N THR A 191 -1.40 7.04 -8.37
CA THR A 191 -1.07 8.47 -8.40
C THR A 191 -2.06 9.29 -7.57
N LEU A 192 -3.36 9.03 -7.72
CA LEU A 192 -4.39 9.68 -6.93
C LEU A 192 -4.25 9.36 -5.44
N PHE A 193 -3.86 8.13 -5.09
CA PHE A 193 -3.58 7.75 -3.71
C PHE A 193 -2.37 8.47 -3.13
N VAL A 194 -1.27 8.57 -3.88
CA VAL A 194 -0.09 9.36 -3.49
C VAL A 194 -0.47 10.83 -3.28
N ALA A 195 -1.23 11.42 -4.21
CA ALA A 195 -1.69 12.80 -4.09
C ALA A 195 -2.57 12.99 -2.84
N TRP A 196 -3.48 12.05 -2.57
CA TRP A 196 -4.32 12.07 -1.38
C TRP A 196 -3.49 12.04 -0.08
N LEU A 197 -2.46 11.19 -0.02
CA LEU A 197 -1.53 11.11 1.12
C LEU A 197 -0.73 12.40 1.32
N VAL A 198 -0.26 13.03 0.23
CA VAL A 198 0.50 14.29 0.28
C VAL A 198 -0.40 15.44 0.77
N VAL A 199 -1.61 15.57 0.21
CA VAL A 199 -2.55 16.62 0.60
C VAL A 199 -2.97 16.43 2.05
N GLY A 200 -3.38 15.22 2.43
CA GLY A 200 -3.79 14.91 3.79
C GLY A 200 -2.67 15.09 4.80
N GLY A 201 -1.49 14.55 4.50
CA GLY A 201 -0.30 14.72 5.31
C GLY A 201 0.10 16.18 5.48
N GLY A 202 0.09 16.96 4.39
CA GLY A 202 0.36 18.40 4.40
C GLY A 202 -0.64 19.20 5.22
N MET A 203 -1.92 18.83 5.20
CA MET A 203 -2.94 19.46 6.06
C MET A 203 -2.70 19.17 7.53
N LEU A 204 -2.39 17.91 7.90
CA LEU A 204 -2.06 17.53 9.27
C LEU A 204 -0.77 18.20 9.77
N LEU A 205 0.23 18.40 8.91
CA LEU A 205 1.46 19.13 9.22
C LEU A 205 1.18 20.60 9.55
N LYS A 206 0.21 21.22 8.87
CA LYS A 206 -0.27 22.59 9.13
C LYS A 206 -1.27 22.67 10.30
N GLY A 207 -1.47 21.59 11.05
CA GLY A 207 -2.39 21.54 12.20
C GLY A 207 -3.88 21.52 11.83
N ARG A 208 -4.23 21.29 10.55
CA ARG A 208 -5.62 21.21 10.09
C ARG A 208 -6.15 19.79 10.23
N ALA A 209 -7.45 19.64 10.52
CA ALA A 209 -8.11 18.35 10.51
C ALA A 209 -8.22 17.81 9.07
N TRP A 210 -7.85 16.54 8.87
CA TRP A 210 -8.00 15.81 7.59
C TRP A 210 -8.81 14.53 7.75
N ILE A 211 -8.59 13.85 8.88
CA ILE A 211 -9.38 12.72 9.37
C ILE A 211 -10.07 13.26 10.64
N PRO A 212 -11.30 13.77 10.53
CA PRO A 212 -12.06 14.22 11.69
C PRO A 212 -12.51 13.01 12.53
N ASP A 213 -12.79 13.26 13.81
CA ASP A 213 -13.23 12.24 14.79
C ASP A 213 -14.56 11.57 14.43
#